data_AF-A0A1C7LUP0-F1
#
_entry.id   AF-A0A1C7LUP0-F1
#
_cell.length_a   1.000
_cell.length_b   1.000
_cell.length_c   1.000
_cell.angle_alpha   90.00
_cell.angle_beta   90.00
_cell.angle_gamma   90.00
#
_symmetry.space_group_name_H-M   'P 1'
#
loop_
_entity.id
_entity.type
_entity.pdbx_description
1 polymer ?
#
loop_
_entity_poly.entity_id
_entity_poly.type
_entity_poly.pdbx_seq_one_letter_code
_entity_poly.pdbx_strand_id
1 'polypeptide(L)'
;MPVILQPPAQPPHLAALPVPETPPSLEDFQNVWLRRRKIEHSFAHGNPGVNIEHVRDVLTYETAMISCMSPDVATPAWAQQLVADIKEMRTDMNTGMDQIDARMGQIDTRMDQMNTRIGQMNTRMGHMNTRMDQIETRLGQLGDEVAQVKKHTTRMSKICAKAYNRTCLDGADIEFEEVPFLDGQYPSDEGFPLLVNFETIQGLSAETVTKYWRRYYGRRRLPSVDEQRTLIRQAIGCEYSQ
;
A
#
# COMPACT_ATOMS: atom_id res chain seq x y z
N MET A 1 -89.68 0.64 -25.66
CA MET A 1 -88.81 1.82 -25.52
C MET A 1 -87.38 1.35 -25.70
N PRO A 2 -86.64 1.83 -26.71
CA PRO A 2 -85.23 1.49 -26.81
C PRO A 2 -84.47 2.24 -25.72
N VAL A 3 -83.75 1.50 -24.89
CA VAL A 3 -82.82 2.06 -23.92
C VAL A 3 -81.71 2.73 -24.73
N ILE A 4 -81.73 4.06 -24.77
CA ILE A 4 -80.62 4.85 -25.28
C ILE A 4 -79.47 4.62 -24.29
N LEU A 5 -78.54 3.74 -24.65
CA LEU A 5 -77.26 3.62 -23.97
C LEU A 5 -76.58 4.99 -24.07
N GLN A 6 -76.57 5.73 -22.96
CA GLN A 6 -75.70 6.90 -22.85
C GLN A 6 -74.26 6.44 -23.10
N PRO A 7 -73.48 7.16 -23.94
CA PRO A 7 -72.08 6.84 -24.12
C PRO A 7 -71.38 6.84 -22.76
N PRO A 8 -70.38 5.95 -22.54
CA PRO A 8 -69.65 5.90 -21.27
C PRO A 8 -69.13 7.30 -20.95
N ALA A 9 -69.41 7.77 -19.73
CA ALA A 9 -69.00 9.10 -19.31
C ALA A 9 -67.49 9.27 -19.53
N GLN A 10 -67.10 10.28 -20.31
CA GLN A 10 -65.69 10.58 -20.53
C GLN A 10 -65.00 10.73 -19.16
N PRO A 11 -63.81 10.15 -18.98
CA PRO A 11 -63.06 10.35 -17.75
C PRO A 11 -62.90 11.85 -17.48
N PRO A 12 -63.07 12.34 -16.24
CA PRO A 12 -63.10 13.78 -15.94
C PRO A 12 -61.82 14.54 -16.33
N HIS A 13 -60.71 13.82 -16.54
CA HIS A 13 -59.43 14.37 -16.99
C HIS A 13 -59.28 14.45 -18.52
N LEU A 14 -60.27 13.95 -19.27
CA LEU A 14 -60.31 13.81 -20.72
C LEU A 14 -61.50 14.56 -21.38
N ALA A 15 -61.78 15.80 -20.96
CA ALA A 15 -62.74 16.69 -21.62
C ALA A 15 -62.48 16.89 -23.14
N ALA A 16 -63.51 17.19 -23.93
CA ALA A 16 -63.40 17.42 -25.36
C ALA A 16 -62.44 18.57 -25.70
N LEU A 17 -61.64 18.42 -26.76
CA LEU A 17 -60.74 19.47 -27.24
C LEU A 17 -61.55 20.61 -27.91
N PRO A 18 -61.25 21.89 -27.64
CA PRO A 18 -61.96 23.04 -28.22
C PRO A 18 -61.55 23.26 -29.67
N VAL A 19 -62.47 23.60 -30.59
CA VAL A 19 -62.15 23.82 -32.02
C VAL A 19 -60.92 24.73 -32.17
N PRO A 20 -59.86 24.27 -32.89
CA PRO A 20 -58.61 25.01 -32.96
C PRO A 20 -58.78 26.37 -33.64
N GLU A 21 -58.05 27.37 -33.17
CA GLU A 21 -58.07 28.71 -33.76
C GLU A 21 -57.43 28.71 -35.15
N THR A 22 -57.75 29.73 -35.96
CA THR A 22 -57.17 29.93 -37.29
C THR A 22 -56.52 31.31 -37.40
N PRO A 23 -55.17 31.43 -37.33
CA PRO A 23 -54.17 30.36 -37.17
C PRO A 23 -54.15 29.78 -35.75
N PRO A 24 -53.70 28.52 -35.57
CA PRO A 24 -53.72 27.86 -34.27
C PRO A 24 -52.83 28.56 -33.23
N SER A 25 -53.38 28.70 -32.02
CA SER A 25 -52.80 29.40 -30.89
C SER A 25 -51.88 28.50 -30.05
N LEU A 26 -51.06 29.07 -29.18
CA LEU A 26 -50.25 28.31 -28.21
C LEU A 26 -51.14 27.39 -27.34
N GLU A 27 -52.34 27.84 -27.01
CA GLU A 27 -53.29 27.08 -26.21
C GLU A 27 -53.78 25.83 -26.96
N ASP A 28 -54.03 25.94 -28.27
CA ASP A 28 -54.38 24.78 -29.11
C ASP A 28 -53.28 23.71 -29.11
N PHE A 29 -52.01 24.12 -29.16
CA PHE A 29 -50.87 23.19 -29.07
C PHE A 29 -50.69 22.58 -27.68
N GLN A 30 -50.87 23.37 -26.62
CA GLN A 30 -50.82 22.88 -25.24
C GLN A 30 -51.96 21.89 -24.96
N ASN A 31 -53.16 22.17 -25.46
CA ASN A 31 -54.32 21.30 -25.32
C ASN A 31 -54.09 19.93 -25.96
N VAL A 32 -53.56 19.89 -27.18
CA VAL A 32 -53.18 18.65 -27.86
C VAL A 32 -52.08 17.90 -27.13
N TRP A 33 -51.00 18.61 -26.75
CA TRP A 33 -49.86 17.99 -26.09
C TRP A 33 -50.25 17.36 -24.74
N LEU A 34 -51.00 18.09 -23.92
CA LEU A 34 -51.53 17.60 -22.65
C LEU A 34 -52.47 16.41 -22.87
N ARG A 35 -53.31 16.47 -23.91
CA ARG A 35 -54.24 15.39 -24.23
C ARG A 35 -53.51 14.12 -24.63
N ARG A 36 -52.53 14.22 -25.54
CA ARG A 36 -51.69 13.11 -25.98
C ARG A 36 -50.94 12.48 -24.81
N ARG A 37 -50.29 13.30 -23.98
CA ARG A 37 -49.55 12.82 -22.80
C ARG A 37 -50.45 12.08 -21.81
N LYS A 38 -51.68 12.55 -21.57
CA LYS A 38 -52.65 11.87 -20.70
C LYS A 38 -53.12 10.53 -21.26
N ILE A 39 -53.31 10.45 -22.58
CA ILE A 39 -53.66 9.18 -23.26
C ILE A 39 -52.50 8.19 -23.18
N GLU A 40 -51.27 8.60 -23.51
CA GLU A 40 -50.07 7.76 -23.44
C GLU A 40 -49.82 7.22 -22.02
N HIS A 41 -49.94 8.10 -21.01
CA HIS A 41 -49.86 7.71 -19.60
C HIS A 41 -50.96 6.71 -19.20
N SER A 42 -52.19 6.90 -19.69
CA SER A 42 -53.31 6.00 -19.37
C SER A 42 -53.16 4.61 -20.01
N PHE A 43 -52.61 4.53 -21.23
CA PHE A 43 -52.25 3.25 -21.85
C PHE A 43 -51.12 2.55 -21.09
N ALA A 44 -50.08 3.27 -20.67
CA ALA A 44 -48.97 2.70 -19.89
C ALA A 44 -49.43 2.10 -18.55
N HIS A 45 -50.53 2.60 -17.98
CA HIS A 45 -51.11 2.12 -16.72
C HIS A 45 -52.37 1.25 -16.88
N GLY A 46 -52.73 0.85 -18.10
CA GLY A 46 -53.82 -0.11 -18.35
C GLY A 46 -55.22 0.38 -17.97
N ASN A 47 -55.51 1.68 -18.10
CA ASN A 47 -56.81 2.24 -17.73
C ASN A 47 -57.90 1.92 -18.79
N PRO A 48 -58.96 1.15 -18.45
CA PRO A 48 -59.98 0.73 -19.41
C PRO A 48 -60.88 1.87 -19.92
N GLY A 49 -60.80 3.06 -19.31
CA GLY A 49 -61.57 4.25 -19.74
C GLY A 49 -61.02 4.98 -20.97
N VAL A 50 -59.83 4.61 -21.47
CA VAL A 50 -59.20 5.24 -22.64
C VAL A 50 -59.20 4.27 -23.82
N ASN A 51 -60.05 4.53 -24.81
CA ASN A 51 -60.18 3.73 -26.03
C ASN A 51 -59.49 4.38 -27.26
N ILE A 52 -59.56 3.68 -28.40
CA ILE A 52 -59.00 4.13 -29.69
C ILE A 52 -59.66 5.41 -30.24
N GLU A 53 -60.87 5.75 -29.78
CA GLU A 53 -61.56 6.96 -30.22
C GLU A 53 -60.87 8.21 -29.65
N HIS A 54 -60.36 8.18 -28.42
CA HIS A 54 -59.57 9.30 -27.89
C HIS A 54 -58.27 9.53 -28.65
N VAL A 55 -57.65 8.46 -29.18
CA VAL A 55 -56.48 8.58 -30.07
C VAL A 55 -56.89 9.21 -31.39
N ARG A 56 -58.04 8.79 -31.95
CA ARG A 56 -58.61 9.37 -33.17
C ARG A 56 -58.94 10.85 -32.99
N ASP A 57 -59.48 11.26 -31.85
CA ASP A 57 -59.81 12.66 -31.55
C ASP A 57 -58.56 13.53 -31.54
N VAL A 58 -57.48 13.07 -30.89
CA VAL A 58 -56.19 13.78 -30.90
C VAL A 58 -55.63 13.90 -32.30
N LEU A 59 -55.61 12.81 -33.08
CA LEU A 59 -55.12 12.82 -34.45
C LEU A 59 -55.97 13.71 -35.36
N THR A 60 -57.30 13.73 -35.17
CA THR A 60 -58.21 14.59 -35.94
C THR A 60 -57.94 16.06 -35.62
N TYR A 61 -57.68 16.37 -34.35
CA TYR A 61 -57.34 17.71 -33.91
C TYR A 61 -55.95 18.16 -34.40
N GLU A 62 -54.94 17.30 -34.29
CA GLU A 62 -53.60 17.51 -34.85
C GLU A 62 -53.67 17.73 -36.37
N THR A 63 -54.48 16.93 -37.07
CA THR A 63 -54.71 17.06 -38.51
C THR A 63 -55.42 18.37 -38.85
N ALA A 64 -56.39 18.81 -38.05
CA ALA A 64 -57.05 20.10 -38.23
C ALA A 64 -56.06 21.26 -38.01
N MET A 65 -55.24 21.21 -36.96
CA MET A 65 -54.17 22.18 -36.69
C MET A 65 -53.17 22.28 -37.84
N ILE A 66 -52.72 21.13 -38.35
CA ILE A 66 -51.80 21.07 -39.50
C ILE A 66 -52.50 21.52 -40.80
N SER A 67 -53.78 21.21 -41.00
CA SER A 67 -54.54 21.62 -42.20
C SER A 67 -54.88 23.11 -42.21
N CYS A 68 -54.99 23.73 -41.03
CA CYS A 68 -55.08 25.18 -40.86
C CYS A 68 -53.75 25.90 -41.19
N MET A 69 -52.65 25.16 -41.28
CA MET A 69 -51.36 25.66 -41.77
C MET A 69 -51.28 25.44 -43.30
N SER A 70 -51.84 26.35 -44.08
CA SER A 70 -51.48 26.45 -45.51
C SER A 70 -50.00 26.83 -45.62
N PRO A 71 -49.22 26.33 -46.61
CA PRO A 71 -47.86 26.80 -46.87
C PRO A 71 -47.78 28.31 -47.15
N ASP A 72 -48.90 28.94 -47.49
CA ASP A 72 -49.03 30.39 -47.72
C ASP A 72 -49.35 31.18 -46.43
N VAL A 73 -49.55 30.52 -45.28
CA VAL A 73 -49.86 31.17 -44.00
C VAL A 73 -48.57 31.31 -43.18
N ALA A 74 -48.23 32.55 -42.84
CA ALA A 74 -47.03 32.86 -42.07
C ALA A 74 -47.02 32.14 -40.70
N THR A 75 -45.88 31.55 -40.33
CA THR A 75 -45.68 30.95 -39.01
C THR A 75 -46.01 31.95 -37.89
N PRO A 76 -46.86 31.59 -36.91
CA PRO A 76 -47.19 32.48 -35.80
C PRO A 76 -45.95 32.93 -35.01
N ALA A 77 -45.98 34.15 -34.48
CA ALA A 77 -44.84 34.74 -33.77
C ALA A 77 -44.38 33.89 -32.56
N TRP A 78 -45.31 33.28 -31.84
CA TRP A 78 -45.00 32.40 -30.70
C TRP A 78 -44.22 31.14 -31.13
N ALA A 79 -44.50 30.59 -32.32
CA ALA A 79 -43.83 29.41 -32.85
C ALA A 79 -42.40 29.75 -33.32
N GLN A 80 -42.23 30.94 -33.89
CA GLN A 80 -40.90 31.46 -34.25
C GLN A 80 -40.03 31.67 -33.00
N GLN A 81 -40.62 32.22 -31.92
CA GLN A 81 -39.93 32.39 -30.64
C GLN A 81 -39.52 31.05 -30.02
N LEU A 82 -40.42 30.08 -29.98
CA LEU A 82 -40.12 28.74 -29.44
C LEU A 82 -38.96 28.06 -30.18
N VAL A 83 -38.91 28.18 -31.51
CA VAL A 83 -37.78 27.66 -32.30
C VAL A 83 -36.48 28.42 -31.99
N ALA A 84 -36.54 29.72 -31.75
CA ALA A 84 -35.38 30.51 -31.33
C ALA A 84 -34.85 30.06 -29.96
N ASP A 85 -35.74 29.93 -28.97
CA ASP A 85 -35.38 29.49 -27.61
C ASP A 85 -34.77 28.08 -27.61
N ILE A 86 -35.31 27.16 -28.42
CA ILE A 86 -34.75 25.81 -28.58
C ILE A 86 -33.36 25.83 -29.22
N LYS A 87 -33.12 26.73 -30.19
CA LYS A 87 -31.79 26.90 -30.82
C LYS A 87 -30.79 27.45 -29.82
N GLU A 88 -31.18 28.42 -29.00
CA GLU A 88 -30.35 28.99 -27.95
C GLU A 88 -29.99 27.93 -26.91
N MET A 89 -30.99 27.20 -26.39
CA MET A 89 -30.78 26.11 -25.44
C MET A 89 -29.85 25.02 -25.98
N ARG A 90 -29.98 24.66 -27.27
CA ARG A 90 -29.05 23.73 -27.93
C ARG A 90 -27.62 24.29 -27.96
N THR A 91 -27.48 25.58 -28.24
CA THR A 91 -26.18 26.24 -28.33
C THR A 91 -25.49 26.30 -26.96
N ASP A 92 -26.24 26.63 -25.91
CA ASP A 92 -25.77 26.59 -24.53
C ASP A 92 -25.36 25.18 -24.10
N MET A 93 -26.16 24.18 -24.47
CA MET A 93 -25.87 22.78 -24.18
C MET A 93 -24.59 22.31 -24.87
N ASN A 94 -24.40 22.63 -26.15
CA ASN A 94 -23.17 22.34 -26.88
C ASN A 94 -21.96 23.02 -26.22
N THR A 95 -22.10 24.29 -25.84
CA THR A 95 -21.03 25.02 -25.13
C THR A 95 -20.69 24.37 -23.79
N GLY A 96 -21.70 23.91 -23.05
CA GLY A 96 -21.50 23.17 -21.81
C GLY A 96 -20.80 21.82 -22.02
N MET A 97 -21.12 21.11 -23.10
CA MET A 97 -20.47 19.86 -23.49
C MET A 97 -19.00 20.09 -23.87
N ASP A 98 -18.69 21.12 -24.67
CA ASP A 98 -17.31 21.49 -25.03
C ASP A 98 -16.47 21.80 -23.79
N GLN A 99 -17.05 22.46 -22.79
CA GLN A 99 -16.38 22.73 -21.50
C GLN A 99 -16.12 21.45 -20.69
N ILE A 100 -17.05 20.50 -20.71
CA ILE A 100 -16.88 19.20 -20.05
C ILE A 100 -15.76 18.41 -20.73
N ASP A 101 -15.74 18.35 -22.05
CA ASP A 101 -14.70 17.66 -22.82
C ASP A 101 -13.32 18.27 -22.55
N ALA A 102 -13.21 19.60 -22.52
CA ALA A 102 -11.97 20.28 -22.17
C ALA A 102 -11.50 19.94 -20.75
N ARG A 103 -12.42 19.86 -19.78
CA ARG A 103 -12.10 19.46 -18.41
C ARG A 103 -11.69 18.00 -18.32
N MET A 104 -12.33 17.10 -19.06
CA MET A 104 -11.93 15.68 -19.11
C MET A 104 -10.52 15.53 -19.68
N GLY A 105 -10.18 16.21 -20.78
CA GLY A 105 -8.82 16.19 -21.33
C GLY A 105 -7.76 16.71 -20.35
N GLN A 106 -8.09 17.71 -19.53
CA GLN A 106 -7.20 18.17 -18.45
C GLN A 106 -7.03 17.12 -17.34
N ILE A 107 -8.09 16.38 -17.00
CA ILE A 107 -8.04 15.30 -16.01
C ILE A 107 -7.16 14.17 -16.52
N ASP A 108 -7.33 13.74 -17.77
CA ASP A 108 -6.52 12.68 -18.39
C ASP A 108 -5.03 13.05 -18.36
N THR A 109 -4.70 14.28 -18.78
CA THR A 109 -3.33 14.80 -18.73
C THR A 109 -2.74 14.75 -17.32
N ARG A 110 -3.53 15.09 -16.30
CA ARG A 110 -3.10 15.03 -14.89
C ARG A 110 -2.90 13.58 -14.42
N MET A 111 -3.75 12.65 -14.86
CA MET A 111 -3.61 11.24 -14.54
C MET A 111 -2.33 10.64 -15.16
N ASP A 112 -2.02 10.98 -16.41
CA ASP A 112 -0.78 10.53 -17.06
C ASP A 112 0.48 11.05 -16.36
N GLN A 113 0.46 12.32 -15.92
CA GLN A 113 1.53 12.89 -15.10
C GLN A 113 1.66 12.17 -13.75
N MET A 114 0.54 11.83 -13.11
CA MET A 114 0.53 11.09 -11.85
C MET A 114 1.11 9.67 -12.03
N ASN A 115 0.70 8.95 -13.06
CA ASN A 115 1.23 7.64 -13.41
C ASN A 115 2.73 7.67 -13.65
N THR A 116 3.21 8.69 -14.37
CA THR A 116 4.65 8.90 -14.61
C THR A 116 5.40 9.09 -13.30
N ARG A 117 4.89 9.94 -12.39
CA ARG A 117 5.52 10.18 -11.07
C ARG A 117 5.54 8.92 -10.21
N ILE A 118 4.46 8.13 -10.21
CA ILE A 118 4.40 6.84 -9.50
C ILE A 118 5.44 5.87 -10.07
N GLY A 119 5.57 5.78 -11.40
CA GLY A 119 6.60 4.94 -12.04
C GLY A 119 8.03 5.32 -11.64
N GLN A 120 8.32 6.62 -11.56
CA GLN A 120 9.61 7.13 -11.08
C GLN A 120 9.85 6.80 -9.60
N MET A 121 8.83 6.93 -8.75
CA MET A 121 8.91 6.55 -7.34
C MET A 121 9.19 5.06 -7.16
N ASN A 122 8.49 4.19 -7.91
CA ASN A 122 8.72 2.74 -7.87
C ASN A 122 10.15 2.38 -8.28
N THR A 123 10.67 3.03 -9.33
CA THR A 123 12.06 2.83 -9.78
C THR A 123 13.06 3.22 -8.69
N ARG A 124 12.85 4.38 -8.04
CA ARG A 124 13.70 4.84 -6.95
C ARG A 124 13.65 3.91 -5.74
N MET A 125 12.47 3.40 -5.38
CA MET A 125 12.32 2.40 -4.31
C MET A 125 13.05 1.10 -4.66
N GLY A 126 12.97 0.64 -5.91
CA GLY A 126 13.74 -0.52 -6.38
C GLY A 126 15.24 -0.34 -6.18
N HIS A 127 15.80 0.81 -6.58
CA HIS A 127 17.22 1.12 -6.34
C HIS A 127 17.58 1.19 -4.85
N MET A 128 16.69 1.70 -4.00
CA MET A 128 16.92 1.73 -2.56
C MET A 128 16.99 0.33 -1.96
N ASN A 129 16.09 -0.58 -2.36
CA ASN A 129 16.11 -1.97 -1.90
C ASN A 129 17.43 -2.66 -2.30
N THR A 130 17.84 -2.56 -3.57
CA THR A 130 19.11 -3.15 -4.02
C THR A 130 20.32 -2.63 -3.23
N ARG A 131 20.34 -1.33 -2.89
CA ARG A 131 21.41 -0.76 -2.05
C ARG A 131 21.37 -1.30 -0.62
N MET A 132 20.17 -1.52 -0.06
CA MET A 132 19.99 -2.11 1.27
C MET A 132 20.56 -3.52 1.31
N ASP A 133 20.23 -4.36 0.32
CA ASP A 133 20.70 -5.75 0.22
C ASP A 133 22.23 -5.82 0.11
N GLN A 134 22.83 -4.89 -0.65
CA GLN A 134 24.29 -4.75 -0.76
C GLN A 134 24.93 -4.35 0.58
N ILE A 135 24.30 -3.44 1.33
CA ILE A 135 24.78 -3.04 2.66
C ILE A 135 24.71 -4.23 3.62
N GLU A 136 23.60 -4.97 3.64
CA GLU A 136 23.43 -6.14 4.51
C GLU A 136 24.49 -7.22 4.22
N THR A 137 24.74 -7.50 2.94
CA THR A 137 25.80 -8.44 2.51
C THR A 137 27.18 -8.01 3.01
N ARG A 138 27.52 -6.72 2.85
CA ARG A 138 28.82 -6.19 3.29
C ARG A 138 28.97 -6.20 4.80
N LEU A 139 27.90 -5.90 5.55
CA LEU A 139 27.90 -5.98 7.01
C LEU A 139 28.07 -7.42 7.49
N GLY A 140 27.46 -8.40 6.82
CA GLY A 140 27.70 -9.81 7.08
C GLY A 140 29.16 -10.21 6.90
N GLN A 141 29.77 -9.83 5.76
CA GLN A 141 31.18 -10.09 5.48
C GLN A 141 32.11 -9.44 6.52
N LEU A 142 31.86 -8.18 6.90
CA LEU A 142 32.61 -7.51 7.95
C LEU A 142 32.46 -8.20 9.32
N GLY A 143 31.27 -8.71 9.63
CA GLY A 143 31.04 -9.50 10.84
C GLY A 143 31.91 -10.76 10.88
N ASP A 144 32.00 -11.48 9.77
CA ASP A 144 32.83 -12.67 9.64
C ASP A 144 34.33 -12.33 9.74
N GLU A 145 34.77 -11.27 9.06
CA GLU A 145 36.17 -10.80 9.12
C GLU A 145 36.57 -10.42 10.55
N VAL A 146 35.73 -9.66 11.26
CA VAL A 146 35.98 -9.27 12.66
C VAL A 146 36.04 -10.50 13.57
N ALA A 147 35.16 -11.49 13.36
CA ALA A 147 35.20 -12.73 14.13
C ALA A 147 36.50 -13.52 13.88
N GLN A 148 36.98 -13.54 12.63
CA GLN A 148 38.27 -14.15 12.30
C GLN A 148 39.43 -13.39 12.94
N VAL A 149 39.47 -12.06 12.82
CA VAL A 149 40.52 -11.24 13.45
C VAL A 149 40.55 -11.47 14.95
N LYS A 150 39.39 -11.51 15.63
CA LYS A 150 39.33 -11.80 17.07
C LYS A 150 39.96 -13.15 17.42
N LYS A 151 39.67 -14.21 16.65
CA LYS A 151 40.31 -15.53 16.83
C LYS A 151 41.83 -15.47 16.66
N HIS A 152 42.31 -14.77 15.63
CA HIS A 152 43.75 -14.63 15.38
C HIS A 152 44.43 -13.85 16.50
N THR A 153 43.85 -12.73 16.95
CA THR A 153 44.37 -11.93 18.06
C THR A 153 44.45 -12.74 19.35
N THR A 154 43.37 -13.43 19.75
CA THR A 154 43.37 -14.29 20.94
C THR A 154 44.45 -15.37 20.86
N ARG A 155 44.57 -16.03 19.70
CA ARG A 155 45.62 -17.04 19.48
C ARG A 155 47.01 -16.43 19.61
N MET A 156 47.23 -15.24 19.05
CA MET A 156 48.52 -14.57 19.06
C MET A 156 48.90 -14.12 20.46
N SER A 157 48.00 -13.46 21.21
CA SER A 157 48.20 -13.11 22.62
C SER A 157 48.61 -14.33 23.45
N LYS A 158 47.92 -15.46 23.29
CA LYS A 158 48.25 -16.71 23.97
C LYS A 158 49.64 -17.25 23.63
N ILE A 159 50.01 -17.25 22.35
CA ILE A 159 51.31 -17.74 21.90
C ILE A 159 52.44 -16.84 22.41
N CYS A 160 52.26 -15.51 22.33
CA CYS A 160 53.23 -14.53 22.79
C CYS A 160 53.48 -14.65 24.30
N ALA A 161 52.44 -14.61 25.13
CA ALA A 161 52.57 -14.73 26.58
C ALA A 161 53.21 -16.07 26.99
N LYS A 162 52.79 -17.17 26.34
CA LYS A 162 53.40 -18.49 26.59
C LYS A 162 54.87 -18.55 26.18
N ALA A 163 55.25 -17.94 25.06
CA ALA A 163 56.63 -17.91 24.60
C ALA A 163 57.52 -17.06 25.51
N TYR A 164 56.99 -15.94 26.00
CA TYR A 164 57.65 -15.10 27.01
C TYR A 164 57.85 -15.86 28.33
N ASN A 165 56.82 -16.52 28.84
CA ASN A 165 56.92 -17.27 30.11
C ASN A 165 57.95 -18.40 30.07
N ARG A 166 58.18 -19.01 28.90
CA ARG A 166 59.24 -20.00 28.70
C ARG A 166 60.64 -19.45 28.93
N THR A 167 60.85 -18.15 28.70
CA THR A 167 62.14 -17.50 28.95
C THR A 167 62.33 -17.08 30.41
N CYS A 168 61.30 -17.18 31.24
CA CYS A 168 61.28 -16.66 32.62
C CYS A 168 61.69 -17.69 33.69
N LEU A 169 62.15 -18.88 33.32
CA LEU A 169 62.52 -19.96 34.25
C LEU A 169 61.38 -20.29 35.25
N ASP A 170 61.59 -20.05 36.54
CA ASP A 170 60.63 -20.25 37.63
C ASP A 170 59.75 -19.02 37.91
N GLY A 171 60.03 -17.89 37.25
CA GLY A 171 59.30 -16.64 37.43
C GLY A 171 59.70 -15.82 38.65
N ALA A 172 60.77 -16.18 39.38
CA ALA A 172 61.16 -15.50 40.62
C ALA A 172 61.79 -14.12 40.37
N ASP A 173 62.67 -14.02 39.38
CA ASP A 173 63.35 -12.76 39.02
C ASP A 173 62.60 -11.98 37.93
N ILE A 174 61.92 -12.68 37.03
CA ILE A 174 61.12 -12.12 35.93
C ILE A 174 59.75 -12.77 35.97
N GLU A 175 58.73 -12.01 36.34
CA GLU A 175 57.36 -12.51 36.49
C GLU A 175 56.77 -13.00 35.15
N PHE A 176 55.94 -14.04 35.24
CA PHE A 176 55.17 -14.54 34.12
C PHE A 176 54.11 -13.53 33.65
N GLU A 177 53.97 -13.41 32.34
CA GLU A 177 52.84 -12.75 31.68
C GLU A 177 51.60 -13.63 31.75
N GLU A 178 50.45 -12.99 31.91
CA GLU A 178 49.18 -13.68 31.99
C GLU A 178 48.77 -14.31 30.65
N VAL A 179 48.44 -15.61 30.67
CA VAL A 179 48.00 -16.32 29.47
C VAL A 179 46.46 -16.35 29.43
N PRO A 180 45.82 -15.86 28.35
CA PRO A 180 44.37 -15.87 28.27
C PRO A 180 43.81 -17.29 28.14
N PHE A 181 42.57 -17.47 28.62
CA PHE A 181 41.81 -18.71 28.52
C PHE A 181 41.38 -19.03 27.08
N LEU A 182 40.67 -20.15 26.88
CA LEU A 182 40.26 -20.64 25.56
C LEU A 182 39.35 -19.67 24.78
N ASP A 183 38.58 -18.86 25.49
CA ASP A 183 37.68 -17.83 24.93
C ASP A 183 38.33 -16.45 24.82
N GLY A 184 39.61 -16.33 25.19
CA GLY A 184 40.38 -15.10 25.14
C GLY A 184 40.19 -14.16 26.33
N GLN A 185 39.42 -14.53 27.34
CA GLN A 185 39.34 -13.80 28.60
C GLN A 185 40.62 -14.02 29.43
N TYR A 186 41.03 -13.00 30.16
CA TYR A 186 42.16 -13.12 31.08
C TYR A 186 41.68 -13.64 32.45
N PRO A 187 42.47 -14.49 33.12
CA PRO A 187 42.19 -14.92 34.49
C PRO A 187 41.91 -13.78 35.46
N SER A 188 42.63 -12.67 35.36
CA SER A 188 42.48 -11.46 36.16
C SER A 188 41.11 -10.81 35.99
N ASP A 189 40.60 -10.74 34.74
CA ASP A 189 39.26 -10.23 34.42
C ASP A 189 38.15 -11.06 35.10
N GLU A 190 38.39 -12.36 35.31
CA GLU A 190 37.47 -13.27 36.00
C GLU A 190 37.75 -13.41 37.51
N GLY A 191 38.65 -12.58 38.06
CA GLY A 191 38.98 -12.56 39.50
C GLY A 191 39.81 -13.75 39.97
N PHE A 192 40.52 -14.43 39.08
CA PHE A 192 41.47 -15.47 39.46
C PHE A 192 42.78 -14.87 40.01
N PRO A 193 43.46 -15.56 40.95
CA PRO A 193 44.78 -15.13 41.44
C PRO A 193 45.83 -15.17 40.32
N LEU A 194 46.62 -14.10 40.15
CA LEU A 194 47.68 -14.02 39.13
C LEU A 194 48.74 -15.11 39.34
N LEU A 195 49.12 -15.78 38.25
CA LEU A 195 50.14 -16.84 38.25
C LEU A 195 51.49 -16.25 37.84
N VAL A 196 52.09 -15.43 38.70
CA VAL A 196 53.30 -14.66 38.38
C VAL A 196 54.59 -15.48 38.46
N ASN A 197 54.60 -16.60 39.18
CA ASN A 197 55.78 -17.48 39.32
C ASN A 197 55.40 -18.92 39.71
N PHE A 198 56.37 -19.83 39.75
CA PHE A 198 56.17 -21.24 40.08
C PHE A 198 55.59 -21.43 41.49
N GLU A 199 56.04 -20.67 42.48
CA GLU A 199 55.55 -20.77 43.86
C GLU A 199 54.07 -20.40 43.96
N THR A 200 53.62 -19.36 43.25
CA THR A 200 52.20 -18.98 43.23
C THR A 200 51.31 -20.10 42.69
N ILE A 201 51.80 -20.90 41.75
CA ILE A 201 51.07 -22.05 41.19
C ILE A 201 51.00 -23.20 42.20
N GLN A 202 52.08 -23.44 42.94
CA GLN A 202 52.11 -24.48 43.98
C GLN A 202 51.24 -24.11 45.20
N GLY A 203 51.21 -22.82 45.54
CA GLY A 203 50.42 -22.27 46.65
C GLY A 203 48.90 -22.23 46.41
N LEU A 204 48.41 -22.57 45.21
CA LEU A 204 46.98 -22.59 44.92
C LEU A 204 46.24 -23.71 45.66
N SER A 205 45.04 -23.37 46.15
CA SER A 205 44.09 -24.35 46.68
C SER A 205 43.62 -25.33 45.60
N ALA A 206 43.27 -26.56 45.99
CA ALA A 206 42.78 -27.58 45.06
C ALA A 206 41.51 -27.14 44.29
N GLU A 207 40.66 -26.32 44.92
CA GLU A 207 39.48 -25.74 44.29
C GLU A 207 39.87 -24.75 43.19
N THR A 208 40.81 -23.84 43.47
CA THR A 208 41.29 -22.84 42.52
C THR A 208 42.03 -23.49 41.34
N VAL A 209 42.86 -24.51 41.61
CA VAL A 209 43.51 -25.34 40.57
C VAL A 209 42.46 -25.97 39.65
N THR A 210 41.40 -26.54 40.22
CA THR A 210 40.32 -27.15 39.43
C THR A 210 39.60 -26.12 38.56
N LYS A 211 39.34 -24.91 39.08
CA LYS A 211 38.71 -23.82 38.32
C LYS A 211 39.60 -23.38 37.15
N TYR A 212 40.89 -23.15 37.40
CA TYR A 212 41.87 -22.81 36.38
C TYR A 212 41.94 -23.87 35.28
N TRP A 213 42.04 -25.14 35.67
CA TRP A 213 42.10 -26.25 34.73
C TRP A 213 40.86 -26.32 33.83
N ARG A 214 39.66 -26.14 34.40
CA ARG A 214 38.41 -26.12 33.60
C ARG A 214 38.38 -24.99 32.58
N ARG A 215 38.94 -23.82 32.89
CA ARG A 215 38.98 -22.69 31.96
C ARG A 215 40.00 -22.90 30.83
N TYR A 216 41.16 -23.48 31.12
CA TYR A 216 42.18 -23.77 30.11
C TYR A 216 41.88 -25.01 29.25
N TYR A 217 41.19 -26.02 29.78
CA TYR A 217 41.03 -27.33 29.14
C TYR A 217 39.57 -27.75 28.90
N GLY A 218 38.60 -27.00 29.41
CA GLY A 218 37.17 -27.25 29.21
C GLY A 218 36.63 -28.46 29.97
N ARG A 219 35.57 -29.08 29.43
CA ARG A 219 34.88 -30.25 30.03
C ARG A 219 35.57 -31.58 29.70
N ARG A 220 36.86 -31.71 30.01
CA ARG A 220 37.57 -33.00 29.92
C ARG A 220 37.38 -33.83 31.20
N ARG A 221 37.77 -35.12 31.18
CA ARG A 221 37.82 -35.95 32.38
C ARG A 221 38.73 -35.29 33.41
N LEU A 222 38.25 -35.12 34.64
CA LEU A 222 38.98 -34.42 35.69
C LEU A 222 40.21 -35.26 36.12
N PRO A 223 41.44 -34.76 35.94
CA PRO A 223 42.66 -35.44 36.37
C PRO A 223 42.93 -35.19 37.86
N SER A 224 43.94 -35.84 38.42
CA SER A 224 44.39 -35.58 39.80
C SER A 224 44.82 -34.11 39.97
N VAL A 225 44.78 -33.57 41.20
CA VAL A 225 45.14 -32.16 41.45
C VAL A 225 46.60 -31.88 41.04
N ASP A 226 47.51 -32.81 41.25
CA ASP A 226 48.92 -32.65 40.88
C ASP A 226 49.14 -32.69 39.36
N GLU A 227 48.36 -33.52 38.67
CA GLU A 227 48.31 -33.52 37.21
C GLU A 227 47.68 -32.24 36.66
N GLN A 228 46.63 -31.70 37.30
CA GLN A 228 46.05 -30.40 36.95
C GLN A 228 47.07 -29.27 37.10
N ARG A 229 47.85 -29.22 38.20
CA ARG A 229 48.93 -28.24 38.39
C ARG A 229 49.97 -28.34 37.28
N THR A 230 50.36 -29.56 36.91
CA THR A 230 51.31 -29.78 35.82
C THR A 230 50.76 -29.33 34.47
N LEU A 231 49.49 -29.60 34.18
CA LEU A 231 48.83 -29.11 32.97
C LEU A 231 48.70 -27.58 32.97
N ILE A 232 48.36 -26.94 34.09
CA ILE A 232 48.31 -25.48 34.19
C ILE A 232 49.68 -24.86 33.91
N ARG A 233 50.77 -25.40 34.47
CA ARG A 233 52.15 -24.96 34.15
C ARG A 233 52.43 -25.02 32.64
N GLN A 234 52.06 -26.14 32.01
CA GLN A 234 52.18 -26.29 30.56
C GLN A 234 51.28 -25.33 29.76
N ALA A 235 50.10 -25.00 30.28
CA ALA A 235 49.17 -24.06 29.65
C ALA A 235 49.74 -22.64 29.62
N ILE A 236 50.40 -22.22 30.70
CA ILE A 236 50.98 -20.87 30.82
C ILE A 236 52.42 -20.77 30.28
N GLY A 237 53.09 -21.90 30.00
CA GLY A 237 54.45 -21.91 29.43
C GLY A 237 55.58 -22.03 30.44
N CYS A 238 55.29 -22.38 31.70
CA CYS A 238 56.32 -22.68 32.68
C CYS A 238 56.88 -24.09 32.43
N GLU A 239 58.15 -24.17 32.01
CA GLU A 239 58.87 -25.44 31.75
C GLU A 239 59.81 -25.83 32.90
N TYR A 240 59.83 -25.06 33.99
CA TYR A 240 60.64 -25.34 35.17
C TYR A 240 60.24 -26.67 35.83
N SER A 241 61.21 -27.56 36.00
CA SER A 241 61.13 -28.78 36.80
C SER A 241 62.11 -28.69 37.96
N GLN A 242 61.60 -28.74 39.20
CA GLN A 242 62.41 -28.94 40.40
C GLN A 242 62.97 -30.37 40.44
#